data_AF-D1YHT1-F1
#
_entry.id   AF-D1YHT1-F1
#
_cell.length_a   1.000
_cell.length_b   1.000
_cell.length_c   1.000
_cell.angle_alpha   90.00
_cell.angle_beta   90.00
_cell.angle_gamma   90.00
#
_symmetry.space_group_name_H-M   'P 1'
#
loop_
_entity.id
_entity.type
_entity.pdbx_description
1 polymer ?
#
loop_
_entity_poly.entity_id
_entity_poly.type
_entity_poly.pdbx_seq_one_letter_code
_entity_poly.pdbx_strand_id
1 'polypeptide(L)' 'MNLKSVIAKVAGKSSYWFLHNVLKGGTSFPGKFAMKIDPEVLNSLAKDYETIIVTGTNGKTMTTALIVEALKKNMVIF' A
#
# COMPACT_ATOMS: atom_id res chain seq x y z
N MET A 1 0.22 13.66 9.35
CA MET A 1 -1.03 12.89 9.15
C MET A 1 -2.16 13.59 9.91
N ASN A 2 -3.39 13.59 9.39
CA ASN A 2 -4.57 14.10 10.10
C ASN A 2 -5.16 13.00 11.01
N LEU A 3 -5.94 13.37 12.04
CA LEU A 3 -6.54 12.41 13.00
C LEU A 3 -7.42 11.37 12.28
N LYS A 4 -8.16 11.79 11.25
CA LYS A 4 -8.97 10.91 10.39
C LYS A 4 -8.13 9.83 9.70
N SER A 5 -6.95 10.19 9.18
CA SER A 5 -6.05 9.26 8.49
C SER A 5 -5.44 8.22 9.43
N VAL A 6 -5.16 8.61 10.68
CA VAL A 6 -4.69 7.67 11.72
C VAL A 6 -5.78 6.65 12.04
N ILE A 7 -7.01 7.12 12.27
CA ILE A 7 -8.17 6.24 12.53
C ILE A 7 -8.42 5.33 11.33
N ALA A 8 -8.37 5.85 10.09
CA ALA A 8 -8.53 5.06 8.88
C ALA A 8 -7.46 3.96 8.73
N LYS A 9 -6.19 4.27 9.03
CA LYS A 9 -5.08 3.31 8.99
C LYS A 9 -5.25 2.19 10.02
N VAL A 10 -5.63 2.55 11.25
CA VAL A 10 -5.89 1.57 12.32
C VAL A 10 -7.10 0.71 11.96
N ALA A 11 -8.21 1.32 11.55
CA ALA A 11 -9.43 0.63 11.16
C ALA A 11 -9.19 -0.34 9.98
N GLY A 12 -8.43 0.08 8.97
CA GLY A 12 -8.01 -0.78 7.87
C GLY A 12 -7.16 -1.96 8.35
N LYS A 13 -6.13 -1.71 9.17
CA LYS A 13 -5.28 -2.80 9.71
C LYS A 13 -6.05 -3.78 10.59
N SER A 14 -6.94 -3.30 11.45
CA SER A 14 -7.79 -4.15 12.30
C SER A 14 -8.76 -4.99 11.46
N SER A 15 -9.34 -4.40 10.42
CA SER A 15 -10.19 -5.11 9.47
C SER A 15 -9.41 -6.20 8.72
N TYR A 16 -8.18 -5.91 8.28
CA TYR A 16 -7.31 -6.90 7.64
C TYR A 16 -6.98 -8.05 8.59
N TRP A 17 -6.57 -7.75 9.83
CA TRP A 17 -6.26 -8.76 10.84
C TRP A 17 -7.45 -9.69 11.11
N PHE A 18 -8.65 -9.13 11.28
CA PHE A 18 -9.86 -9.91 11.50
C PHE A 18 -10.21 -10.80 10.29
N LEU A 19 -10.23 -10.21 9.09
CA LEU A 19 -10.56 -10.93 7.86
C LEU A 19 -9.57 -12.04 7.54
N HIS A 20 -8.29 -11.82 7.80
CA HIS A 20 -7.26 -12.81 7.50
C HIS A 20 -7.19 -13.93 8.56
N ASN A 21 -7.38 -13.60 9.85
CA ASN A 21 -7.29 -14.58 10.93
C ASN A 21 -8.57 -15.38 11.15
N VAL A 22 -9.74 -14.80 10.88
CA VAL A 22 -11.04 -15.44 11.13
C VAL A 22 -11.65 -15.98 9.84
N LEU A 23 -11.61 -15.20 8.76
CA LEU A 23 -12.32 -15.49 7.52
C LEU A 23 -11.41 -15.97 6.37
N LYS A 24 -10.08 -16.05 6.61
CA LYS A 24 -9.05 -16.45 5.62
C LYS A 24 -9.23 -15.83 4.22
N GLY A 25 -9.75 -14.60 4.15
CA GLY A 25 -10.16 -13.96 2.88
C GLY A 25 -10.25 -12.44 2.98
N GLY A 26 -10.79 -11.78 1.95
CA GLY A 26 -11.13 -10.35 2.01
C GLY A 26 -9.96 -9.37 1.89
N THR A 27 -9.04 -9.57 0.94
CA THR A 27 -7.83 -8.74 0.78
C THR A 27 -8.11 -7.28 0.37
N SER A 28 -9.16 -7.00 -0.40
CA SER A 28 -9.49 -5.63 -0.85
C SER A 28 -10.36 -4.83 0.14
N PHE A 29 -11.06 -5.50 1.06
CA PHE A 29 -12.02 -4.86 1.97
C PHE A 29 -11.35 -3.89 2.96
N PRO A 30 -10.20 -4.20 3.58
CA PRO A 30 -9.48 -3.28 4.46
C PRO A 30 -9.17 -1.93 3.81
N GLY A 31 -8.75 -1.93 2.54
CA GLY A 31 -8.50 -0.71 1.77
C GLY A 31 -9.77 0.09 1.52
N LYS A 32 -10.85 -0.58 1.11
CA LYS A 32 -12.17 0.07 0.94
C LYS A 32 -12.71 0.66 2.24
N PHE A 33 -12.50 -0.03 3.36
CA PHE A 33 -12.94 0.44 4.67
C PHE A 33 -12.14 1.66 5.14
N ALA A 34 -10.82 1.64 4.99
CA ALA A 34 -9.97 2.81 5.27
C ALA A 34 -10.36 4.02 4.41
N MET A 35 -10.57 3.83 3.10
CA MET A 35 -11.01 4.90 2.19
C MET A 35 -12.42 5.43 2.48
N LYS A 36 -13.30 4.61 3.08
CA LYS A 36 -14.63 5.07 3.50
C LYS A 36 -14.57 5.99 4.73
N ILE A 37 -13.58 5.80 5.60
CA ILE A 37 -13.35 6.64 6.79
C ILE A 37 -12.61 7.92 6.40
N ASP A 38 -11.58 7.79 5.57
CA ASP A 38 -10.80 8.90 5.04
C ASP A 38 -10.55 8.69 3.53
N PRO A 39 -11.31 9.37 2.66
CA PRO A 39 -11.14 9.27 1.21
C PRO A 39 -9.74 9.67 0.72
N GLU A 40 -9.04 10.51 1.48
CA GLU A 40 -7.70 10.99 1.17
C GLU A 40 -6.59 10.23 1.92
N VAL A 41 -6.91 9.08 2.54
CA VAL A 41 -5.94 8.29 3.32
C VAL A 41 -4.69 7.94 2.52
N LEU A 42 -4.82 7.74 1.20
CA LEU A 42 -3.69 7.47 0.31
C LEU A 42 -2.71 8.64 0.22
N ASN A 43 -3.20 9.90 0.23
CA ASN A 43 -2.34 11.08 0.23
C ASN A 43 -1.51 11.17 1.51
N SER A 44 -2.11 10.80 2.65
CA SER A 44 -1.40 10.75 3.92
C SER A 44 -0.37 9.63 3.98
N LEU A 45 -0.66 8.46 3.37
CA LEU A 45 0.28 7.34 3.32
C LEU A 45 1.44 7.59 2.35
N ALA A 46 1.15 8.16 1.18
CA ALA A 46 2.15 8.40 0.13
C ALA A 46 3.28 9.35 0.57
N LYS A 47 3.03 10.23 1.56
CA LYS A 47 4.05 11.15 2.09
C LYS A 47 5.25 10.45 2.74
N ASP A 48 5.05 9.24 3.26
CA ASP A 48 6.09 8.51 3.97
C ASP A 48 6.86 7.53 3.06
N TYR A 49 6.57 7.51 1.74
CA TYR A 49 7.18 6.59 0.78
C TYR A 49 7.85 7.32 -0.38
N GLU A 50 9.13 7.00 -0.65
CA GLU A 50 9.73 7.31 -1.94
C GLU A 50 9.11 6.40 -3.01
N THR A 51 8.48 7.01 -4.01
CA THR A 51 7.65 6.29 -4.98
C THR A 51 8.23 6.41 -6.39
N ILE A 52 8.58 5.27 -7.00
CA ILE A 52 8.99 5.18 -8.40
C ILE A 52 7.82 4.62 -9.22
N ILE A 53 7.34 5.38 -10.21
CA ILE A 53 6.24 4.97 -11.09
C ILE A 53 6.80 4.49 -12.44
N VAL A 54 6.49 3.23 -12.80
CA VAL A 54 6.86 2.64 -14.09
C VAL A 54 5.64 2.60 -15.01
N THR A 55 5.68 3.35 -16.11
CA THR A 55 4.60 3.43 -17.11
C THR A 55 5.08 3.02 -18.50
N GLY A 56 4.15 2.82 -19.44
CA GLY A 56 4.44 2.41 -20.82
C GLY A 56 3.42 1.43 -21.38
N THR A 57 3.37 1.25 -22.70
CA THR A 57 2.44 0.33 -23.37
C THR A 57 2.78 -1.12 -23.05
N ASN A 58 4.06 -1.50 -23.14
CA ASN A 58 4.58 -2.84 -22.89
C ASN A 58 5.75 -2.81 -21.89
N GLY A 59 6.13 -3.98 -21.36
CA GLY A 59 7.35 -4.13 -20.55
C GLY A 59 7.27 -3.68 -19.08
N LYS A 60 6.18 -3.05 -18.62
CA LYS A 60 6.02 -2.55 -17.24
C LYS A 60 6.41 -3.56 -16.15
N THR A 61 5.86 -4.78 -16.20
CA THR A 61 6.12 -5.82 -15.19
C THR A 61 7.58 -6.25 -15.16
N MET A 62 8.18 -6.47 -16.34
CA MET A 62 9.57 -6.89 -16.45
C MET A 62 10.53 -5.78 -15.98
N THR A 63 10.30 -4.55 -16.42
CA THR A 63 11.10 -3.39 -16.01
C THR A 63 10.98 -3.15 -14.50
N THR A 64 9.78 -3.29 -13.92
CA THR A 64 9.58 -3.17 -12.47
C THR A 64 10.38 -4.24 -11.72
N ALA A 65 10.35 -5.49 -12.19
CA ALA A 65 11.11 -6.58 -11.55
C ALA A 65 12.63 -6.33 -11.59
N LEU A 66 13.15 -5.82 -12.71
CA LEU A 66 14.58 -5.49 -12.85
C LEU A 66 14.99 -4.34 -11.93
N ILE A 67 14.18 -3.28 -11.83
CA ILE A 67 14.44 -2.16 -10.91
C ILE A 67 14.48 -2.64 -9.46
N VAL A 68 13.50 -3.46 -9.06
CA VAL A 68 13.44 -4.02 -7.70
C VAL A 68 14.69 -4.85 -7.39
N GLU A 69 15.13 -5.68 -8.33
CA GLU A 69 16.32 -6.52 -8.14
C GLU A 69 17.61 -5.69 -8.07
N ALA A 70 17.73 -4.65 -8.89
CA ALA A 70 18.87 -3.74 -8.86
C ALA A 70 18.98 -2.98 -7.53
N LEU A 71 17.86 -2.45 -7.02
CA LEU A 71 17.82 -1.73 -5.74
C LEU A 71 18.16 -2.65 -4.57
N LYS A 72 17.62 -3.89 -4.56
CA LYS A 72 17.95 -4.90 -3.54
C LYS A 72 19.44 -5.24 -3.52
N LYS A 73 20.07 -5.41 -4.68
CA LYS A 73 21.50 -5.75 -4.79
C LYS A 73 22.43 -4.65 -4.30
N ASN A 74 22.08 -3.38 -4.51
CA ASN A 74 22.92 -2.25 -4.15
C ASN A 74 22.83 -1.85 -2.66
N MET A 75 22.23 -2.67 -1.79
CA MET A 75 22.04 -2.39 -0.35
C MET A 75 21.32 -1.06 -0.03
N VAL A 76 20.72 -0.41 -1.02
CA VAL A 76 19.77 0.70 -0.81
C VAL A 76 18.44 0.07 -0.43
N ILE A 77 18.34 -0.40 0.80
CA ILE A 77 17.11 -0.99 1.33
C ILE A 77 16.31 0.12 2.02
N PHE A 78 15.14 0.41 1.46
CA PHE A 78 13.99 0.98 2.18
C PHE A 78 13.41 -0.06 3.15
#